data_AF-A0A934YDI4-F1
#
_entry.id   AF-A0A934YDI4-F1
#
_cell.length_a   1.000
_cell.length_b   1.000
_cell.length_c   1.000
_cell.angle_alpha   90.00
_cell.angle_beta   90.00
_cell.angle_gamma   90.00
#
_symmetry.space_group_name_H-M   'P 1'
#
loop_
_entity.id
_entity.type
_entity.pdbx_description
1 polymer ?
#
loop_
_entity_poly.entity_id
_entity_poly.type
_entity_poly.pdbx_seq_one_letter_code
_entity_poly.pdbx_strand_id
1 'polypeptide(L)'
;MSTNLLETLRRDLDLITSIYEADFSGQSRQTRDVAQLDGLIKRLKDVVARASSIPAAVQGPELISLKEEAGNTLALYETERGAILKAQEAGPLFDEFATEATDANFTFARYGRHFAGQNRATRDMALLAEMIEELKAIQKRMTGLLEEKNIADFARDLDVVRQAHTQYTAELREIDKAQKQGTAEEQAGLLATLANEQFAVYQTHFAGQSRVSRRPALLMRVVDSLKSVKTRMEKLKKAGLNEDYHLKNMEIVAERLAVYEGEVTEIRKARQGTTLPDIMGALGGAANELFEEYRAGYADKNRASVDYAKLGQICDRLGEIKRQMRDMGRAERNEMNERNLDIVVSQLSLFETEFEEVGKVQAAKKH
;
A
#
# COMPACT_ATOMS: atom_id res chain seq x y z
N MET A 1 -30.06 39.90 -15.96
CA MET A 1 -28.60 40.10 -16.13
C MET A 1 -27.75 39.11 -15.32
N SER A 2 -28.21 38.59 -14.18
CA SER A 2 -27.49 37.59 -13.37
C SER A 2 -27.34 36.21 -14.04
N THR A 3 -28.33 35.77 -14.82
CA THR A 3 -28.35 34.45 -15.48
C THR A 3 -27.23 34.26 -16.51
N ASN A 4 -26.98 35.29 -17.34
CA ASN A 4 -25.93 35.26 -18.37
C ASN A 4 -24.51 35.26 -17.74
N LEU A 5 -24.33 35.95 -16.61
CA LEU A 5 -23.05 35.97 -15.91
C LEU A 5 -22.73 34.61 -15.28
N LEU A 6 -23.71 33.96 -14.65
CA LEU A 6 -23.53 32.63 -14.05
C LEU A 6 -23.19 31.57 -15.11
N GLU A 7 -23.91 31.55 -16.23
CA GLU A 7 -23.62 30.66 -17.36
C GLU A 7 -22.22 30.88 -17.93
N THR A 8 -21.80 32.16 -18.04
CA THR A 8 -20.46 32.51 -18.51
C THR A 8 -19.38 32.02 -17.54
N LEU A 9 -19.53 32.23 -16.23
CA LEU A 9 -18.57 31.78 -15.23
C LEU A 9 -18.44 30.24 -15.19
N ARG A 10 -19.56 29.54 -15.34
CA ARG A 10 -19.57 28.07 -15.38
C ARG A 10 -18.87 27.55 -16.63
N ARG A 11 -19.16 28.13 -17.79
CA ARG A 11 -18.50 27.78 -19.05
C ARG A 11 -16.99 28.05 -19.02
N ASP A 12 -16.58 29.13 -18.36
CA ASP A 12 -15.16 29.44 -18.15
C ASP A 12 -14.48 28.38 -17.27
N LEU A 13 -15.14 27.96 -16.18
CA LEU A 13 -14.65 26.90 -15.30
C LEU A 13 -14.52 25.56 -16.04
N ASP A 14 -15.58 25.14 -16.75
CA ASP A 14 -15.60 23.88 -17.51
C ASP A 14 -14.48 23.86 -18.57
N LEU A 15 -14.25 24.98 -19.25
CA LEU A 15 -13.17 25.09 -20.23
C LEU A 15 -11.78 25.01 -19.59
N ILE A 16 -11.59 25.64 -18.43
CA ILE A 16 -10.33 25.55 -17.67
C ILE A 16 -10.06 24.09 -17.27
N THR A 17 -11.07 23.42 -16.71
CA THR A 17 -10.97 22.02 -16.28
C THR A 17 -10.68 21.09 -17.47
N SER A 18 -11.35 21.29 -18.60
CA SER A 18 -11.12 20.48 -19.81
C SER A 18 -9.70 20.62 -20.37
N ILE A 19 -9.14 21.85 -20.38
CA ILE A 19 -7.75 22.06 -20.82
C ILE A 19 -6.77 21.37 -19.87
N TYR A 20 -7.01 21.49 -18.56
CA TYR A 20 -6.18 20.81 -17.56
C TYR A 20 -6.21 19.29 -17.75
N GLU A 21 -7.39 18.70 -17.94
CA GLU A 21 -7.53 17.26 -18.16
C GLU A 21 -6.80 16.79 -19.42
N ALA A 22 -6.87 17.56 -20.51
CA ALA A 22 -6.21 17.22 -21.77
C ALA A 22 -4.67 17.29 -21.67
N ASP A 23 -4.16 18.35 -21.04
CA ASP A 23 -2.74 18.70 -21.14
C ASP A 23 -1.92 18.31 -19.90
N PHE A 24 -2.57 18.04 -18.77
CA PHE A 24 -1.89 17.73 -17.51
C PHE A 24 -2.24 16.34 -16.97
N SER A 25 -3.43 15.81 -17.26
CA SER A 25 -3.79 14.47 -16.76
C SER A 25 -2.93 13.39 -17.42
N GLY A 26 -2.39 12.47 -16.62
CA GLY A 26 -1.59 11.34 -17.11
C GLY A 26 -0.17 11.67 -17.61
N GLN A 27 0.21 12.95 -17.72
CA GLN A 27 1.58 13.33 -18.13
C GLN A 27 2.56 13.37 -16.95
N SER A 28 3.86 13.14 -17.19
CA SER A 28 4.88 13.29 -16.14
C SER A 28 5.00 14.74 -15.69
N ARG A 29 5.10 14.96 -14.37
CA ARG A 29 5.33 16.30 -13.81
C ARG A 29 6.62 16.94 -14.30
N GLN A 30 7.61 16.16 -14.75
CA GLN A 30 8.85 16.70 -15.31
C GLN A 30 8.64 17.40 -16.67
N THR A 31 7.67 16.95 -17.46
CA THR A 31 7.50 17.41 -18.85
C THR A 31 6.36 18.41 -19.03
N ARG A 32 5.58 18.70 -18.00
CA ARG A 32 4.42 19.59 -18.06
C ARG A 32 4.82 21.06 -18.19
N ASP A 33 4.05 21.82 -18.96
CA ASP A 33 4.28 23.26 -19.12
C ASP A 33 3.73 24.06 -17.92
N VAL A 34 4.64 24.53 -17.06
CA VAL A 34 4.28 25.37 -15.90
C VAL A 34 3.67 26.70 -16.33
N ALA A 35 4.10 27.28 -17.46
CA ALA A 35 3.57 28.55 -17.94
C ALA A 35 2.12 28.40 -18.39
N GLN A 36 1.77 27.27 -18.99
CA GLN A 36 0.38 26.95 -19.32
C GLN A 36 -0.48 26.79 -18.06
N LEU A 37 0.02 26.09 -17.02
CA LEU A 37 -0.69 25.96 -15.74
C LEU A 37 -0.86 27.33 -15.05
N ASP A 38 0.15 28.19 -15.11
CA ASP A 38 0.09 29.57 -14.62
C ASP A 38 -1.01 30.37 -15.32
N GLY A 39 -1.18 30.16 -16.63
CA GLY A 39 -2.29 30.72 -17.40
C GLY A 39 -3.66 30.26 -16.91
N LEU A 40 -3.81 28.96 -16.63
CA LEU A 40 -5.05 28.38 -16.09
C LEU A 40 -5.36 28.91 -14.68
N ILE A 41 -4.37 28.93 -13.79
CA ILE A 41 -4.49 29.48 -12.42
C ILE A 41 -4.93 30.94 -12.46
N LYS A 42 -4.35 31.75 -13.35
CA LYS A 42 -4.74 33.16 -13.52
C LYS A 42 -6.21 33.29 -13.93
N ARG A 43 -6.64 32.54 -14.95
CA ARG A 43 -8.04 32.55 -15.40
C ARG A 43 -9.00 32.09 -14.30
N LEU A 44 -8.60 31.10 -13.51
CA LEU A 44 -9.42 30.57 -12.42
C LEU A 44 -9.52 31.56 -11.25
N LYS A 45 -8.45 32.28 -10.92
CA LYS A 45 -8.49 33.43 -9.99
C LYS A 45 -9.48 34.49 -10.45
N ASP A 46 -9.52 34.79 -11.76
CA ASP A 46 -10.48 35.74 -12.33
C ASP A 46 -11.93 35.25 -12.23
N VAL A 47 -12.18 33.93 -12.40
CA VAL A 47 -13.52 33.32 -12.17
C VAL A 47 -13.92 33.46 -10.70
N VAL A 48 -13.05 33.08 -9.76
CA VAL A 48 -13.31 33.18 -8.32
C VAL A 48 -13.55 34.63 -7.88
N ALA A 49 -12.77 35.58 -8.41
CA ALA A 49 -12.91 37.00 -8.11
C ALA A 49 -14.24 37.57 -8.63
N ARG A 50 -14.63 37.25 -9.87
CA ARG A 50 -15.91 37.66 -10.46
C ARG A 50 -17.10 37.03 -9.74
N ALA A 51 -17.02 35.76 -9.34
CA ALA A 51 -18.06 35.12 -8.54
C ALA A 51 -18.18 35.77 -7.15
N SER A 52 -17.05 36.16 -6.54
CA SER A 52 -17.01 36.76 -5.20
C SER A 52 -17.44 38.22 -5.16
N SER A 53 -17.37 38.95 -6.27
CA SER A 53 -17.80 40.36 -6.34
C SER A 53 -19.33 40.52 -6.37
N ILE A 54 -20.07 39.42 -6.55
CA ILE A 54 -21.53 39.41 -6.52
C ILE A 54 -22.00 39.50 -5.05
N PRO A 55 -22.80 40.52 -4.67
CA PRO A 55 -23.22 40.72 -3.28
C PRO A 55 -24.01 39.53 -2.72
N ALA A 56 -23.79 39.19 -1.45
CA ALA A 56 -24.44 38.04 -0.78
C ALA A 56 -25.98 38.07 -0.86
N ALA A 57 -26.58 39.27 -0.87
CA ALA A 57 -28.03 39.45 -0.98
C ALA A 57 -28.65 38.96 -2.30
N VAL A 58 -27.82 38.71 -3.33
CA VAL A 58 -28.25 38.22 -4.65
C VAL A 58 -27.57 36.89 -5.04
N GLN A 59 -26.89 36.24 -4.10
CA GLN A 59 -26.27 34.93 -4.33
C GLN A 59 -27.33 33.82 -4.24
N GLY A 60 -27.61 33.18 -5.37
CA GLY A 60 -28.38 31.94 -5.40
C GLY A 60 -27.51 30.72 -5.02
N PRO A 61 -28.11 29.57 -4.65
CA PRO A 61 -27.39 28.36 -4.29
C PRO A 61 -26.38 27.89 -5.35
N GLU A 62 -26.71 28.06 -6.63
CA GLU A 62 -25.85 27.66 -7.77
C GLU A 62 -24.55 28.48 -7.83
N LEU A 63 -24.60 29.77 -7.51
CA LEU A 63 -23.42 30.63 -7.50
C LEU A 63 -22.51 30.32 -6.31
N ILE A 64 -23.09 29.95 -5.17
CA ILE A 64 -22.33 29.50 -3.99
C ILE A 64 -21.59 28.21 -4.33
N SER A 65 -22.28 27.23 -4.90
CA SER A 65 -21.67 25.96 -5.34
C SER A 65 -20.55 26.19 -6.36
N LEU A 66 -20.78 27.05 -7.36
CA LEU A 66 -19.77 27.36 -8.38
C LEU A 66 -18.53 28.02 -7.76
N LYS A 67 -18.71 28.91 -6.79
CA LYS A 67 -17.61 29.58 -6.09
C LYS A 67 -16.77 28.59 -5.27
N GLU A 68 -17.42 27.66 -4.57
CA GLU A 68 -16.74 26.61 -3.82
C GLU A 68 -15.97 25.67 -4.75
N GLU A 69 -16.61 25.24 -5.84
CA GLU A 69 -15.98 24.40 -6.87
C GLU A 69 -14.75 25.07 -7.49
N ALA A 70 -14.90 26.31 -7.97
CA ALA A 70 -13.79 27.08 -8.55
C ALA A 70 -12.66 27.33 -7.54
N GLY A 71 -13.00 27.57 -6.26
CA GLY A 71 -12.02 27.73 -5.18
C GLY A 71 -11.24 26.45 -4.90
N ASN A 72 -11.92 25.30 -4.86
CA ASN A 72 -11.29 23.99 -4.66
C ASN A 72 -10.37 23.64 -5.84
N THR A 73 -10.82 23.87 -7.07
CA THR A 73 -10.01 23.65 -8.28
C THR A 73 -8.79 24.58 -8.29
N LEU A 74 -8.92 25.82 -7.83
CA LEU A 74 -7.79 26.75 -7.74
C LEU A 74 -6.72 26.25 -6.77
N ALA A 75 -7.14 25.84 -5.57
CA ALA A 75 -6.22 25.28 -4.58
C ALA A 75 -5.52 24.01 -5.11
N LEU A 76 -6.23 23.16 -5.85
CA LEU A 76 -5.66 21.99 -6.52
C LEU A 76 -4.56 22.39 -7.51
N TYR A 77 -4.82 23.36 -8.39
CA TYR A 77 -3.85 23.76 -9.42
C TYR A 77 -2.64 24.48 -8.84
N GLU A 78 -2.82 25.31 -7.82
CA GLU A 78 -1.70 25.95 -7.12
C GLU A 78 -0.80 24.92 -6.42
N THR A 79 -1.40 23.88 -5.84
CA THR A 79 -0.66 22.75 -5.25
C THR A 79 0.09 21.97 -6.32
N GLU A 80 -0.57 21.65 -7.44
CA GLU A 80 0.04 20.92 -8.55
C GLU A 80 1.19 21.71 -9.19
N ARG A 81 1.05 23.03 -9.33
CA ARG A 81 2.12 23.91 -9.82
C ARG A 81 3.38 23.79 -8.97
N GLY A 82 3.22 23.83 -7.64
CA GLY A 82 4.32 23.62 -6.71
C GLY A 82 4.98 22.25 -6.89
N ALA A 83 4.18 21.20 -7.11
CA ALA A 83 4.67 19.85 -7.35
C ALA A 83 5.42 19.71 -8.69
N ILE A 84 4.93 20.33 -9.76
CA ILE A 84 5.58 20.33 -11.08
C ILE A 84 6.94 21.04 -11.01
N LEU A 85 7.00 22.22 -10.39
CA LEU A 85 8.27 22.95 -10.23
C LEU A 85 9.31 22.13 -9.48
N LYS A 86 8.90 21.45 -8.40
CA LYS A 86 9.79 20.55 -7.65
C LYS A 86 10.25 19.36 -8.49
N ALA A 87 9.35 18.75 -9.26
CA ALA A 87 9.69 17.64 -10.14
C ALA A 87 10.68 18.06 -11.24
N GLN A 88 10.45 19.23 -11.85
CA GLN A 88 11.34 19.80 -12.86
C GLN A 88 12.70 20.19 -12.29
N GLU A 89 12.73 20.78 -11.10
CA GLU A 89 13.97 21.12 -10.41
C GLU A 89 14.76 19.85 -10.07
N ALA A 90 14.10 18.82 -9.55
CA ALA A 90 14.72 17.55 -9.18
C ALA A 90 15.19 16.73 -10.40
N GLY A 91 14.53 16.88 -11.55
CA GLY A 91 14.85 16.13 -12.77
C GLY A 91 14.56 14.63 -12.61
N PRO A 92 15.28 13.75 -13.31
CA PRO A 92 15.05 12.29 -13.29
C PRO A 92 15.04 11.67 -11.88
N LEU A 93 15.81 12.25 -10.95
CA LEU A 93 15.87 11.81 -9.55
C LEU A 93 14.52 11.93 -8.83
N PHE A 94 13.60 12.78 -9.32
CA PHE A 94 12.27 12.89 -8.76
C PHE A 94 11.48 11.59 -8.89
N ASP A 95 11.52 10.95 -10.05
CA ASP A 95 10.72 9.75 -10.30
C ASP A 95 11.31 8.53 -9.55
N GLU A 96 12.64 8.46 -9.47
CA GLU A 96 13.34 7.46 -8.66
C GLU A 96 13.04 7.65 -7.17
N PHE A 97 13.06 8.88 -6.67
CA PHE A 97 12.75 9.15 -5.27
C PHE A 97 11.28 8.91 -4.95
N ALA A 98 10.37 9.36 -5.82
CA ALA A 98 8.92 9.15 -5.67
C ALA A 98 8.57 7.66 -5.66
N THR A 99 9.30 6.86 -6.44
CA THR A 99 9.23 5.40 -6.41
C THR A 99 9.56 4.85 -5.01
N GLU A 100 10.66 5.30 -4.41
CA GLU A 100 11.07 4.84 -3.08
C GLU A 100 10.15 5.33 -1.96
N ALA A 101 9.66 6.57 -2.05
CA ALA A 101 8.67 7.12 -1.13
C ALA A 101 7.34 6.34 -1.20
N THR A 102 6.90 5.97 -2.40
CA THR A 102 5.71 5.12 -2.59
C THR A 102 5.90 3.75 -1.95
N ASP A 103 7.10 3.17 -2.05
CA ASP A 103 7.44 1.89 -1.44
C ASP A 103 7.45 1.94 0.09
N ALA A 104 7.91 3.06 0.66
CA ALA A 104 7.81 3.32 2.09
C ALA A 104 6.34 3.40 2.52
N ASN A 105 5.51 4.14 1.80
CA ASN A 105 4.09 4.29 2.12
C ASN A 105 3.35 2.95 2.13
N PHE A 106 3.61 2.06 1.18
CA PHE A 106 3.03 0.71 1.22
C PHE A 106 3.51 -0.11 2.41
N THR A 107 4.75 0.06 2.84
CA THR A 107 5.25 -0.57 4.06
C THR A 107 4.55 -0.02 5.30
N PHE A 108 4.29 1.30 5.36
CA PHE A 108 3.55 1.92 6.45
C PHE A 108 2.08 1.47 6.48
N ALA A 109 1.42 1.40 5.33
CA ALA A 109 0.05 0.91 5.20
C ALA A 109 -0.05 -0.55 5.70
N ARG A 110 0.90 -1.41 5.29
CA ARG A 110 1.01 -2.79 5.78
C ARG A 110 1.19 -2.84 7.30
N TYR A 111 1.99 -1.94 7.88
CA TYR A 111 2.09 -1.84 9.34
C TYR A 111 0.76 -1.49 10.00
N GLY A 112 0.05 -0.50 9.45
CA GLY A 112 -1.26 -0.09 9.90
C GLY A 112 -2.24 -1.27 9.95
N ARG A 113 -2.28 -2.09 8.89
CA ARG A 113 -3.16 -3.28 8.83
C ARG A 113 -2.83 -4.36 9.84
N HIS A 114 -1.55 -4.69 9.98
CA HIS A 114 -1.12 -5.90 10.69
C HIS A 114 -0.69 -5.66 12.14
N PHE A 115 -0.47 -4.41 12.57
CA PHE A 115 0.08 -4.14 13.90
C PHE A 115 -0.73 -3.10 14.69
N ALA A 116 -1.36 -2.13 14.03
CA ALA A 116 -2.11 -1.09 14.73
C ALA A 116 -3.33 -1.68 15.46
N GLY A 117 -3.50 -1.32 16.74
CA GLY A 117 -4.62 -1.80 17.56
C GLY A 117 -4.58 -3.28 17.97
N GLN A 118 -3.62 -4.08 17.47
CA GLN A 118 -3.51 -5.50 17.82
C GLN A 118 -2.78 -5.72 19.13
N ASN A 119 -3.07 -6.81 19.85
CA ASN A 119 -2.33 -7.17 21.05
C ASN A 119 -0.88 -7.51 20.67
N ARG A 120 0.11 -6.89 21.35
CA ARG A 120 1.54 -7.15 21.09
C ARG A 120 1.92 -8.63 21.12
N ALA A 121 1.33 -9.42 22.00
CA ALA A 121 1.66 -10.84 22.10
C ALA A 121 1.29 -11.60 20.81
N THR A 122 0.21 -11.23 20.12
CA THR A 122 -0.27 -11.94 18.92
C THR A 122 0.31 -11.38 17.62
N ARG A 123 1.19 -10.38 17.65
CA ARG A 123 1.72 -9.77 16.42
C ARG A 123 2.76 -10.69 15.74
N ASP A 124 2.73 -10.72 14.41
CA ASP A 124 3.67 -11.50 13.59
C ASP A 124 5.07 -10.84 13.56
N MET A 125 6.00 -11.38 14.34
CA MET A 125 7.38 -10.92 14.39
C MET A 125 8.13 -11.09 13.07
N ALA A 126 7.87 -12.14 12.30
CA ALA A 126 8.58 -12.41 11.06
C ALA A 126 8.13 -11.45 9.96
N LEU A 127 6.85 -11.09 9.94
CA LEU A 127 6.34 -10.02 9.08
C LEU A 127 6.99 -8.67 9.43
N LEU A 128 7.07 -8.31 10.72
CA LEU A 128 7.70 -7.06 11.13
C LEU A 128 9.18 -7.02 10.75
N ALA A 129 9.90 -8.13 10.92
CA ALA A 129 11.29 -8.27 10.51
C ALA A 129 11.48 -8.09 8.98
N GLU A 130 10.59 -8.66 8.16
CA GLU A 130 10.60 -8.44 6.71
C GLU A 130 10.42 -6.94 6.38
N MET A 131 9.46 -6.28 7.01
CA MET A 131 9.20 -4.86 6.80
C MET A 131 10.35 -3.96 7.26
N ILE A 132 11.07 -4.34 8.33
CA ILE A 132 12.28 -3.63 8.78
C ILE A 132 13.37 -3.70 7.70
N GLU A 133 13.64 -4.87 7.15
CA GLU A 133 14.66 -5.00 6.08
C GLU A 133 14.25 -4.27 4.80
N GLU A 134 12.96 -4.16 4.52
CA GLU A 134 12.44 -3.34 3.41
C GLU A 134 12.66 -1.85 3.63
N LEU A 135 12.27 -1.32 4.80
CA LEU A 135 12.51 0.08 5.13
C LEU A 135 13.99 0.42 5.13
N LYS A 136 14.85 -0.50 5.60
CA LYS A 136 16.31 -0.34 5.54
C LYS A 136 16.83 -0.28 4.10
N ALA A 137 16.30 -1.11 3.21
CA ALA A 137 16.67 -1.09 1.80
C ALA A 137 16.19 0.19 1.10
N ILE A 138 14.97 0.65 1.40
CA ILE A 138 14.40 1.92 0.91
C ILE A 138 15.23 3.11 1.43
N GLN A 139 15.50 3.15 2.73
CA GLN A 139 16.33 4.17 3.38
C GLN A 139 17.70 4.27 2.69
N LYS A 140 18.34 3.13 2.39
CA LYS A 140 19.63 3.11 1.69
C LYS A 140 19.54 3.75 0.30
N ARG A 141 18.49 3.44 -0.47
CA ARG A 141 18.29 3.99 -1.82
C ARG A 141 17.97 5.49 -1.79
N MET A 142 17.05 5.90 -0.93
CA MET A 142 16.74 7.33 -0.72
C MET A 142 17.94 8.14 -0.24
N THR A 143 18.80 7.56 0.61
CA THR A 143 20.06 8.22 1.03
C THR A 143 20.98 8.41 -0.17
N GLY A 144 21.17 7.39 -1.01
CA GLY A 144 21.99 7.52 -2.22
C GLY A 144 21.47 8.60 -3.19
N LEU A 145 20.16 8.70 -3.38
CA LEU A 145 19.55 9.75 -4.21
C LEU A 145 19.79 11.16 -3.65
N LEU A 146 19.75 11.33 -2.33
CA LEU A 146 20.06 12.61 -1.66
C LEU A 146 21.53 12.99 -1.71
N GLU A 147 22.43 12.01 -1.74
CA GLU A 147 23.86 12.23 -1.93
C GLU A 147 24.16 12.75 -3.35
N GLU A 148 23.37 12.32 -4.35
CA GLU A 148 23.46 12.83 -5.73
C GLU A 148 22.92 14.26 -5.84
N LYS A 149 21.75 14.53 -5.24
CA LYS A 149 21.17 15.88 -5.20
C LYS A 149 20.42 16.13 -3.91
N ASN A 150 20.94 17.09 -3.13
CA ASN A 150 20.31 17.48 -1.87
C ASN A 150 19.05 18.32 -2.11
N ILE A 151 17.88 17.69 -1.93
CA ILE A 151 16.57 18.32 -2.02
C ILE A 151 15.92 18.24 -0.63
N ALA A 152 15.55 19.39 -0.07
CA ALA A 152 15.07 19.47 1.32
C ALA A 152 13.81 18.61 1.57
N ASP A 153 12.91 18.50 0.59
CA ASP A 153 11.71 17.68 0.70
C ASP A 153 12.05 16.18 0.78
N PHE A 154 13.01 15.73 -0.03
CA PHE A 154 13.49 14.36 0.00
C PHE A 154 14.15 14.02 1.35
N ALA A 155 14.84 14.98 1.96
CA ALA A 155 15.40 14.80 3.30
C ALA A 155 14.30 14.57 4.35
N ARG A 156 13.19 15.30 4.27
CA ARG A 156 12.04 15.12 5.18
C ARG A 156 11.41 13.74 5.03
N ASP A 157 11.18 13.29 3.81
CA ASP A 157 10.61 11.96 3.55
C ASP A 157 11.55 10.84 4.02
N LEU A 158 12.86 10.99 3.80
CA LEU A 158 13.86 10.05 4.32
C LEU A 158 13.85 9.99 5.85
N ASP A 159 13.67 11.13 6.53
CA ASP A 159 13.59 11.15 7.99
C ASP A 159 12.35 10.43 8.52
N VAL A 160 11.21 10.51 7.83
CA VAL A 160 10.02 9.70 8.14
C VAL A 160 10.35 8.20 8.04
N VAL A 161 11.02 7.78 6.97
CA VAL A 161 11.46 6.38 6.79
C VAL A 161 12.40 5.93 7.90
N ARG A 162 13.38 6.75 8.29
CA ARG A 162 14.32 6.46 9.38
C ARG A 162 13.62 6.32 10.74
N GLN A 163 12.65 7.20 11.02
CA GLN A 163 11.86 7.15 12.24
C GLN A 163 11.03 5.87 12.29
N ALA A 164 10.32 5.54 11.21
CA ALA A 164 9.55 4.31 11.11
C ALA A 164 10.41 3.05 11.27
N HIS A 165 11.57 3.00 10.59
CA HIS A 165 12.52 1.89 10.73
C HIS A 165 12.98 1.70 12.20
N THR A 166 13.30 2.81 12.87
CA THR A 166 13.70 2.80 14.29
C THR A 166 12.55 2.32 15.18
N GLN A 167 11.34 2.84 14.96
CA GLN A 167 10.14 2.46 15.70
C GLN A 167 9.84 0.97 15.53
N TYR A 168 9.88 0.44 14.32
CA TYR A 168 9.56 -0.96 14.04
C TYR A 168 10.61 -1.90 14.65
N THR A 169 11.89 -1.50 14.59
CA THR A 169 12.98 -2.23 15.24
C THR A 169 12.79 -2.29 16.76
N ALA A 170 12.35 -1.20 17.38
CA ALA A 170 12.04 -1.18 18.81
C ALA A 170 10.81 -2.05 19.12
N GLU A 171 9.75 -1.95 18.32
CA GLU A 171 8.52 -2.72 18.48
C GLU A 171 8.77 -4.23 18.39
N LEU A 172 9.67 -4.68 17.51
CA LEU A 172 10.06 -6.10 17.43
C LEU A 172 10.56 -6.66 18.76
N ARG A 173 11.32 -5.85 19.52
CA ARG A 173 11.81 -6.23 20.86
C ARG A 173 10.69 -6.27 21.88
N GLU A 174 9.74 -5.35 21.80
CA GLU A 174 8.58 -5.32 22.70
C GLU A 174 7.61 -6.48 22.44
N ILE A 175 7.44 -6.88 21.18
CA ILE A 175 6.68 -8.09 20.82
C ILE A 175 7.39 -9.34 21.37
N ASP A 176 8.70 -9.48 21.18
CA ASP A 176 9.47 -10.62 21.71
C ASP A 176 9.31 -10.76 23.23
N LYS A 177 9.37 -9.64 23.97
CA LYS A 177 9.12 -9.61 25.42
C LYS A 177 7.69 -10.04 25.74
N ALA A 178 6.70 -9.46 25.08
CA ALA A 178 5.29 -9.76 25.32
C ALA A 178 4.97 -11.24 25.06
N GLN A 179 5.55 -11.83 24.02
CA GLN A 179 5.35 -13.23 23.66
C GLN A 179 5.98 -14.23 24.63
N LYS A 180 6.88 -13.79 25.51
CA LYS A 180 7.55 -14.64 26.52
C LYS A 180 6.93 -14.50 27.92
N GLN A 181 5.93 -13.64 28.08
CA GLN A 181 5.21 -13.47 29.34
C GLN A 181 4.13 -14.55 29.51
N GLY A 182 3.63 -14.67 30.74
CA GLY A 182 2.58 -15.62 31.09
C GLY A 182 3.09 -17.00 31.49
N THR A 183 2.14 -17.83 31.93
CA THR A 183 2.32 -19.22 32.31
C THR A 183 2.62 -20.12 31.10
N ALA A 184 3.05 -21.36 31.34
CA ALA A 184 3.33 -22.30 30.25
C ALA A 184 2.08 -22.60 29.40
N GLU A 185 0.91 -22.69 30.03
CA GLU A 185 -0.40 -22.90 29.40
C GLU A 185 -0.78 -21.71 28.51
N GLU A 186 -0.67 -20.48 29.04
CA GLU A 186 -0.91 -19.25 28.27
C GLU A 186 0.04 -19.14 27.07
N GLN A 187 1.31 -19.50 27.25
CA GLN A 187 2.28 -19.52 26.16
C GLN A 187 1.94 -20.57 25.10
N ALA A 188 1.45 -21.76 25.50
CA ALA A 188 1.02 -22.78 24.54
C ALA A 188 -0.21 -22.31 23.73
N GLY A 189 -1.18 -21.69 24.38
CA GLY A 189 -2.32 -21.06 23.72
C GLY A 189 -1.89 -19.98 22.73
N LEU A 190 -0.96 -19.10 23.15
CA LEU A 190 -0.40 -18.07 22.27
C LEU A 190 0.30 -18.65 21.04
N LEU A 191 1.11 -19.69 21.22
CA LEU A 191 1.81 -20.35 20.12
C LEU A 191 0.84 -20.97 19.11
N ALA A 192 -0.30 -21.50 19.57
CA ALA A 192 -1.35 -21.99 18.70
C ALA A 192 -1.99 -20.85 17.88
N THR A 193 -2.25 -19.71 18.50
CA THR A 193 -2.74 -18.50 17.80
C THR A 193 -1.75 -18.06 16.71
N LEU A 194 -0.47 -17.94 17.05
CA LEU A 194 0.57 -17.56 16.10
C LEU A 194 0.68 -18.56 14.93
N ALA A 195 0.54 -19.87 15.18
CA ALA A 195 0.49 -20.87 14.11
C ALA A 195 -0.73 -20.69 13.19
N ASN A 196 -1.91 -20.46 13.76
CA ASN A 196 -3.14 -20.26 13.00
C ASN A 196 -3.06 -19.03 12.10
N GLU A 197 -2.45 -17.94 12.57
CA GLU A 197 -2.19 -16.75 11.74
C GLU A 197 -1.30 -17.10 10.53
N GLN A 198 -0.25 -17.91 10.72
CA GLN A 198 0.59 -18.37 9.61
C GLN A 198 -0.18 -19.29 8.64
N PHE A 199 -1.11 -20.12 9.13
CA PHE A 199 -1.99 -20.90 8.27
C PHE A 199 -2.92 -20.00 7.45
N ALA A 200 -3.44 -18.91 8.04
CA ALA A 200 -4.26 -17.93 7.34
C ALA A 200 -3.48 -17.20 6.23
N VAL A 201 -2.19 -16.88 6.47
CA VAL A 201 -1.30 -16.34 5.42
C VAL A 201 -1.17 -17.33 4.26
N TYR A 202 -0.95 -18.62 4.54
CA TYR A 202 -0.89 -19.64 3.49
C TYR A 202 -2.19 -19.68 2.67
N GLN A 203 -3.33 -19.75 3.36
CA GLN A 203 -4.64 -19.83 2.72
C GLN A 203 -4.92 -18.61 1.83
N THR A 204 -4.54 -17.41 2.30
CA THR A 204 -4.77 -16.15 1.58
C THR A 204 -3.89 -16.03 0.34
N HIS A 205 -2.61 -16.39 0.44
CA HIS A 205 -1.63 -16.06 -0.60
C HIS A 205 -1.28 -17.22 -1.54
N PHE A 206 -1.57 -18.47 -1.16
CA PHE A 206 -1.10 -19.65 -1.89
C PHE A 206 -2.23 -20.58 -2.33
N ALA A 207 -3.27 -20.77 -1.51
CA ALA A 207 -4.34 -21.69 -1.86
C ALA A 207 -5.09 -21.22 -3.13
N GLY A 208 -5.25 -22.14 -4.09
CA GLY A 208 -5.95 -21.88 -5.35
C GLY A 208 -5.20 -20.99 -6.36
N GLN A 209 -4.03 -20.45 -6.02
CA GLN A 209 -3.28 -19.56 -6.91
C GLN A 209 -2.38 -20.32 -7.89
N SER A 210 -1.95 -19.74 -9.01
CA SER A 210 -0.92 -20.38 -9.85
C SER A 210 0.43 -20.46 -9.13
N ARG A 211 1.15 -21.57 -9.21
CA ARG A 211 2.50 -21.70 -8.63
C ARG A 211 3.49 -20.68 -9.19
N VAL A 212 3.30 -20.24 -10.43
CA VAL A 212 4.19 -19.30 -11.12
C VAL A 212 4.08 -17.88 -10.54
N SER A 213 2.88 -17.46 -10.13
CA SER A 213 2.61 -16.10 -9.62
C SER A 213 2.84 -15.94 -8.11
N ARG A 214 3.01 -17.04 -7.38
CA ARG A 214 3.26 -17.03 -5.93
C ARG A 214 4.70 -16.62 -5.61
N ARG A 215 4.87 -15.80 -4.56
CA ARG A 215 6.19 -15.37 -4.06
C ARG A 215 6.83 -16.46 -3.18
N PRO A 216 7.95 -17.10 -3.60
CA PRO A 216 8.59 -18.15 -2.79
C PRO A 216 9.08 -17.64 -1.44
N ALA A 217 9.60 -16.41 -1.39
CA ALA A 217 10.12 -15.80 -0.17
C ALA A 217 9.04 -15.62 0.92
N LEU A 218 7.80 -15.32 0.54
CA LEU A 218 6.69 -15.23 1.50
C LEU A 218 6.38 -16.60 2.11
N LEU A 219 6.38 -17.68 1.32
CA LEU A 219 6.14 -19.02 1.86
C LEU A 219 7.28 -19.48 2.76
N MET A 220 8.52 -19.13 2.40
CA MET A 220 9.67 -19.38 3.26
C MET A 220 9.53 -18.66 4.61
N ARG A 221 9.09 -17.39 4.61
CA ARG A 221 8.79 -16.66 5.85
C ARG A 221 7.76 -17.40 6.71
N VAL A 222 6.67 -17.88 6.11
CA VAL A 222 5.64 -18.69 6.80
C VAL A 222 6.23 -19.97 7.39
N VAL A 223 7.06 -20.68 6.62
CA VAL A 223 7.77 -21.89 7.06
C VAL A 223 8.70 -21.60 8.25
N ASP A 224 9.48 -20.52 8.18
CA ASP A 224 10.42 -20.14 9.23
C ASP A 224 9.70 -19.70 10.52
N SER A 225 8.58 -18.99 10.39
CA SER A 225 7.69 -18.69 11.51
C SER A 225 7.16 -19.96 12.18
N LEU A 226 6.66 -20.92 11.40
CA LEU A 226 6.15 -22.19 11.93
C LEU A 226 7.25 -23.04 12.57
N LYS A 227 8.48 -23.02 12.03
CA LYS A 227 9.65 -23.66 12.68
C LYS A 227 9.95 -23.04 14.03
N SER A 228 9.90 -21.71 14.13
CA SER A 228 10.09 -20.99 15.39
C SER A 228 9.00 -21.35 16.41
N VAL A 229 7.74 -21.35 15.99
CA VAL A 229 6.59 -21.77 16.82
C VAL A 229 6.76 -23.20 17.30
N LYS A 230 7.03 -24.15 16.40
CA LYS A 230 7.27 -25.56 16.74
C LYS A 230 8.41 -25.72 17.75
N THR A 231 9.53 -25.04 17.52
CA THR A 231 10.68 -25.06 18.44
C THR A 231 10.30 -24.57 19.83
N ARG A 232 9.47 -23.52 19.94
CA ARG A 232 8.98 -23.01 21.22
C ARG A 232 8.00 -23.98 21.89
N MET A 233 7.10 -24.60 21.12
CA MET A 233 6.19 -25.62 21.64
C MET A 233 6.95 -26.85 22.18
N GLU A 234 7.99 -27.30 21.48
CA GLU A 234 8.86 -28.38 21.94
C GLU A 234 9.61 -28.03 23.23
N LYS A 235 10.02 -26.77 23.40
CA LYS A 235 10.63 -26.30 24.66
C LYS A 235 9.64 -26.38 25.82
N LEU A 236 8.39 -25.98 25.62
CA LEU A 236 7.34 -26.11 26.66
C LEU A 236 7.09 -27.58 27.01
N LYS A 237 7.04 -28.46 26.01
CA LYS A 237 6.92 -29.92 26.22
C LYS A 237 8.08 -30.46 27.07
N LYS A 238 9.32 -30.11 26.71
CA LYS A 238 10.52 -30.49 27.48
C LYS A 238 10.52 -29.92 28.91
N ALA A 239 9.89 -28.78 29.13
CA ALA A 239 9.71 -28.17 30.45
C ALA A 239 8.57 -28.80 31.27
N GLY A 240 7.86 -29.80 30.73
CA GLY A 240 6.85 -30.58 31.45
C GLY A 240 5.40 -30.34 31.00
N LEU A 241 5.15 -29.44 30.05
CA LEU A 241 3.80 -29.19 29.54
C LEU A 241 3.37 -30.31 28.57
N ASN A 242 2.60 -31.27 29.07
CA ASN A 242 2.16 -32.47 28.33
C ASN A 242 0.63 -32.53 28.15
N GLU A 243 -0.03 -31.38 28.13
CA GLU A 243 -1.48 -31.31 27.93
C GLU A 243 -1.87 -31.74 26.50
N ASP A 244 -2.97 -32.47 26.36
CA ASP A 244 -3.40 -33.08 25.09
C ASP A 244 -3.55 -32.06 23.96
N TYR A 245 -4.12 -30.88 24.27
CA TYR A 245 -4.30 -29.84 23.25
C TYR A 245 -2.96 -29.29 22.74
N HIS A 246 -1.96 -29.17 23.62
CA HIS A 246 -0.62 -28.69 23.26
C HIS A 246 0.08 -29.70 22.35
N LEU A 247 0.03 -30.99 22.71
CA LEU A 247 0.58 -32.07 21.90
C LEU A 247 -0.07 -32.15 20.52
N LYS A 248 -1.40 -32.05 20.46
CA LYS A 248 -2.15 -32.02 19.20
C LYS A 248 -1.81 -30.80 18.33
N ASN A 249 -1.66 -29.63 18.93
CA ASN A 249 -1.25 -28.42 18.20
C ASN A 249 0.15 -28.58 17.60
N MET A 250 1.09 -29.20 18.33
CA MET A 250 2.42 -29.52 17.81
C MET A 250 2.37 -30.44 16.58
N GLU A 251 1.50 -31.45 16.59
CA GLU A 251 1.31 -32.37 15.46
C GLU A 251 0.77 -31.64 14.23
N ILE A 252 -0.27 -30.80 14.41
CA ILE A 252 -0.84 -29.99 13.33
C ILE A 252 0.22 -29.06 12.73
N VAL A 253 1.01 -28.38 13.58
CA VAL A 253 2.10 -27.51 13.11
C VAL A 253 3.14 -28.30 12.34
N ALA A 254 3.51 -29.49 12.80
CA ALA A 254 4.49 -30.35 12.11
C ALA A 254 3.97 -30.83 10.75
N GLU A 255 2.70 -31.25 10.66
CA GLU A 255 2.07 -31.68 9.41
C GLU A 255 2.03 -30.53 8.39
N ARG A 256 1.52 -29.36 8.80
CA ARG A 256 1.44 -28.18 7.92
C ARG A 256 2.81 -27.70 7.48
N LEU A 257 3.79 -27.73 8.37
CA LEU A 257 5.17 -27.37 8.05
C LEU A 257 5.72 -28.24 6.91
N ALA A 258 5.54 -29.56 6.99
CA ALA A 258 6.00 -30.49 5.94
C ALA A 258 5.34 -30.21 4.59
N VAL A 259 4.02 -29.93 4.58
CA VAL A 259 3.29 -29.55 3.37
C VAL A 259 3.85 -28.26 2.76
N TYR A 260 4.09 -27.24 3.58
CA TYR A 260 4.55 -25.94 3.10
C TYR A 260 5.99 -25.98 2.61
N GLU A 261 6.87 -26.75 3.25
CA GLU A 261 8.24 -26.98 2.77
C GLU A 261 8.25 -27.70 1.40
N GLY A 262 7.38 -28.70 1.23
CA GLY A 262 7.16 -29.33 -0.07
C GLY A 262 6.69 -28.33 -1.12
N GLU A 263 5.72 -27.48 -0.78
CA GLU A 263 5.17 -26.50 -1.71
C GLU A 263 6.19 -25.41 -2.10
N VAL A 264 7.11 -24.99 -1.21
CA VAL A 264 8.23 -24.10 -1.59
C VAL A 264 9.05 -24.72 -2.73
N THR A 265 9.31 -26.02 -2.64
CA THR A 265 10.09 -26.76 -3.65
C THR A 265 9.36 -26.79 -4.99
N GLU A 266 8.06 -27.08 -4.96
CA GLU A 266 7.23 -27.15 -6.17
C GLU A 266 7.04 -25.78 -6.84
N ILE A 267 6.88 -24.71 -6.06
CA ILE A 267 6.85 -23.34 -6.58
C ILE A 267 8.18 -22.99 -7.25
N ARG A 268 9.32 -23.30 -6.61
CA ARG A 268 10.64 -23.04 -7.19
C ARG A 268 10.84 -23.79 -8.49
N LYS A 269 10.48 -25.08 -8.55
CA LYS A 269 10.56 -25.88 -9.79
C LYS A 269 9.70 -25.28 -10.89
N ALA A 270 8.45 -24.92 -10.60
CA ALA A 270 7.55 -24.32 -11.57
C ALA A 270 8.13 -23.02 -12.14
N ARG A 271 8.69 -22.16 -11.29
CA ARG A 271 9.32 -20.91 -11.72
C ARG A 271 10.63 -21.12 -12.48
N GLN A 272 11.47 -22.07 -12.08
CA GLN A 272 12.71 -22.41 -12.80
C GLN A 272 12.43 -22.93 -14.20
N GLY A 273 11.31 -23.63 -14.40
CA GLY A 273 10.87 -24.11 -15.71
C GLY A 273 10.10 -23.07 -16.55
N THR A 274 9.92 -21.84 -16.04
CA THR A 274 9.15 -20.78 -16.72
C THR A 274 10.08 -19.61 -17.05
N THR A 275 9.95 -19.02 -18.24
CA THR A 275 10.78 -17.88 -18.62
C THR A 275 10.41 -16.64 -17.80
N LEU A 276 11.36 -15.72 -17.60
CA LEU A 276 11.10 -14.51 -16.81
C LEU A 276 9.95 -13.66 -17.39
N PRO A 277 9.86 -13.42 -18.72
CA PRO A 277 8.70 -12.75 -19.32
C PRO A 277 7.36 -13.46 -19.06
N ASP A 278 7.32 -14.79 -19.10
CA ASP A 278 6.10 -15.54 -18.81
C ASP A 278 5.69 -15.43 -17.33
N ILE A 279 6.67 -15.38 -16.41
CA ILE A 279 6.39 -15.11 -14.99
C ILE A 279 5.82 -13.70 -14.83
N MET A 280 6.41 -12.69 -15.48
CA MET A 280 5.90 -11.30 -15.45
C MET A 280 4.47 -11.23 -16.01
N GLY A 281 4.18 -11.95 -17.09
CA GLY A 281 2.84 -12.07 -17.66
C GLY A 281 1.85 -12.74 -16.70
N ALA A 282 2.26 -13.83 -16.04
CA ALA A 282 1.43 -14.52 -15.04
C ALA A 282 1.13 -13.65 -13.82
N LEU A 283 2.06 -12.78 -13.40
CA LEU A 283 1.83 -11.80 -12.35
C LEU A 283 0.83 -10.72 -12.77
N GLY A 284 0.89 -10.26 -14.03
CA GLY A 284 -0.12 -9.34 -14.58
C GLY A 284 -1.52 -9.95 -14.56
N GLY A 285 -1.64 -11.22 -14.96
CA GLY A 285 -2.89 -11.97 -14.86
C GLY A 285 -3.42 -12.06 -13.42
N ALA A 286 -2.55 -12.42 -12.46
CA ALA A 286 -2.92 -12.50 -11.04
C ALA A 286 -3.34 -11.13 -10.46
N ALA A 287 -2.74 -10.02 -10.91
CA ALA A 287 -3.16 -8.68 -10.51
C ALA A 287 -4.56 -8.34 -11.03
N ASN A 288 -4.86 -8.70 -12.28
CA ASN A 288 -6.18 -8.47 -12.87
C ASN A 288 -7.29 -9.21 -12.11
N GLU A 289 -7.04 -10.43 -11.65
CA GLU A 289 -7.99 -11.16 -10.79
C GLU A 289 -8.33 -10.39 -9.51
N LEU A 290 -7.32 -9.76 -8.88
CA LEU A 290 -7.52 -8.92 -7.69
C LEU A 290 -8.28 -7.62 -8.02
N PHE A 291 -8.04 -7.03 -9.19
CA PHE A 291 -8.78 -5.85 -9.63
C PHE A 291 -10.26 -6.15 -9.86
N GLU A 292 -10.58 -7.32 -10.44
CA GLU A 292 -11.96 -7.80 -10.59
C GLU A 292 -12.60 -8.07 -9.22
N GLU A 293 -11.87 -8.73 -8.31
CA GLU A 293 -12.34 -8.99 -6.95
C GLU A 293 -12.66 -7.70 -6.20
N TYR A 294 -11.82 -6.67 -6.34
CA TYR A 294 -12.07 -5.35 -5.80
C TYR A 294 -13.32 -4.70 -6.43
N ARG A 295 -13.43 -4.68 -7.76
CA ARG A 295 -14.57 -4.08 -8.47
C ARG A 295 -15.90 -4.74 -8.10
N ALA A 296 -15.92 -6.06 -7.98
CA ALA A 296 -17.12 -6.79 -7.59
C ALA A 296 -17.54 -6.51 -6.14
N GLY A 297 -16.56 -6.39 -5.22
CA GLY A 297 -16.81 -6.31 -3.78
C GLY A 297 -16.92 -4.92 -3.18
N TYR A 298 -16.31 -3.90 -3.80
CA TYR A 298 -16.06 -2.60 -3.15
C TYR A 298 -16.38 -1.39 -4.01
N ALA A 299 -16.11 -1.45 -5.33
CA ALA A 299 -16.41 -0.33 -6.20
C ALA A 299 -17.91 0.01 -6.17
N ASP A 300 -18.21 1.29 -5.93
CA ASP A 300 -19.56 1.84 -5.79
C ASP A 300 -20.42 1.16 -4.70
N LYS A 301 -19.79 0.46 -3.74
CA LYS A 301 -20.48 -0.16 -2.62
C LYS A 301 -20.46 0.74 -1.39
N ASN A 302 -21.44 0.55 -0.51
CA ASN A 302 -21.48 1.26 0.75
C ASN A 302 -20.36 0.76 1.66
N ARG A 303 -19.40 1.65 1.97
CA ARG A 303 -18.25 1.40 2.88
C ARG A 303 -18.65 0.80 4.23
N ALA A 304 -19.85 1.08 4.70
CA ALA A 304 -20.32 0.57 5.98
C ALA A 304 -20.80 -0.89 5.96
N SER A 305 -20.88 -1.54 4.78
CA SER A 305 -21.37 -2.91 4.62
C SER A 305 -20.40 -3.84 3.90
N VAL A 306 -19.27 -3.33 3.39
CA VAL A 306 -18.26 -4.15 2.71
C VAL A 306 -17.39 -4.92 3.70
N ASP A 307 -16.78 -6.02 3.25
CA ASP A 307 -15.91 -6.85 4.07
C ASP A 307 -14.53 -6.20 4.24
N TYR A 308 -14.31 -5.60 5.41
CA TYR A 308 -13.05 -4.91 5.72
C TYR A 308 -11.84 -5.86 5.73
N ALA A 309 -12.00 -7.08 6.25
CA ALA A 309 -10.90 -8.04 6.36
C ALA A 309 -10.47 -8.51 4.96
N LYS A 310 -11.44 -8.79 4.09
CA LYS A 310 -11.18 -9.20 2.72
C LYS A 310 -10.52 -8.09 1.89
N LEU A 311 -10.85 -6.82 2.12
CA LEU A 311 -10.14 -5.70 1.46
C LEU A 311 -8.66 -5.65 1.85
N GLY A 312 -8.36 -5.88 3.14
CA GLY A 312 -6.99 -6.00 3.61
C GLY A 312 -6.21 -7.13 2.92
N GLN A 313 -6.86 -8.29 2.73
CA GLN A 313 -6.26 -9.42 2.00
C GLN A 313 -5.97 -9.09 0.52
N ILE A 314 -6.85 -8.32 -0.13
CA ILE A 314 -6.61 -7.84 -1.51
C ILE A 314 -5.37 -6.93 -1.55
N CYS A 315 -5.27 -5.97 -0.61
CA CYS A 315 -4.11 -5.09 -0.50
C CYS A 315 -2.81 -5.89 -0.29
N ASP A 316 -2.83 -6.87 0.61
CA ASP A 316 -1.67 -7.70 0.87
C ASP A 316 -1.28 -8.54 -0.34
N ARG A 317 -2.23 -9.22 -1.00
CA ARG A 317 -1.95 -10.03 -2.20
C ARG A 317 -1.41 -9.17 -3.33
N LEU A 318 -1.97 -7.99 -3.57
CA LEU A 318 -1.50 -7.08 -4.61
C LEU A 318 -0.11 -6.52 -4.27
N GLY A 319 0.15 -6.22 -2.99
CA GLY A 319 1.47 -5.85 -2.49
C GLY A 319 2.54 -6.91 -2.75
N GLU A 320 2.21 -8.20 -2.62
CA GLU A 320 3.13 -9.31 -2.93
C GLU A 320 3.38 -9.45 -4.44
N ILE A 321 2.39 -9.18 -5.29
CA ILE A 321 2.58 -9.14 -6.75
C ILE A 321 3.50 -7.98 -7.13
N LYS A 322 3.23 -6.79 -6.59
CA LYS A 322 4.03 -5.57 -6.80
C LYS A 322 5.51 -5.78 -6.46
N ARG A 323 5.80 -6.41 -5.32
CA ARG A 323 7.18 -6.73 -4.90
C ARG A 323 7.88 -7.61 -5.92
N GLN A 324 7.21 -8.67 -6.37
CA GLN A 324 7.77 -9.58 -7.36
C GLN A 324 8.01 -8.91 -8.72
N MET A 325 7.06 -8.12 -9.21
CA MET A 325 7.22 -7.38 -10.47
C MET A 325 8.39 -6.39 -10.40
N ARG A 326 8.57 -5.69 -9.28
CA ARG A 326 9.69 -4.77 -9.06
C ARG A 326 11.04 -5.51 -9.00
N ASP A 327 11.11 -6.61 -8.26
CA ASP A 327 12.34 -7.41 -8.18
C ASP A 327 12.74 -7.97 -9.55
N MET A 328 11.77 -8.41 -10.35
CA MET A 328 12.03 -8.92 -11.70
C MET A 328 12.38 -7.81 -12.69
N GLY A 329 11.74 -6.64 -12.60
CA GLY A 329 12.09 -5.48 -13.43
C GLY A 329 13.51 -4.95 -13.17
N ARG A 330 14.06 -5.16 -11.97
CA ARG A 330 15.48 -4.89 -11.67
C ARG A 330 16.42 -5.93 -12.29
N ALA A 331 15.96 -7.17 -12.47
CA ALA A 331 16.76 -8.26 -13.01
C ALA A 331 16.80 -8.25 -14.55
N GLU A 332 15.67 -7.96 -15.20
CA GLU A 332 15.55 -7.90 -16.65
C GLU A 332 14.58 -6.79 -17.05
N ARG A 333 15.01 -5.92 -17.97
CA ARG A 333 14.18 -4.84 -18.46
C ARG A 333 13.09 -5.38 -19.38
N ASN A 334 11.84 -5.05 -19.07
CA ASN A 334 10.68 -5.51 -19.84
C ASN A 334 9.60 -4.42 -19.80
N GLU A 335 9.34 -3.77 -20.93
CA GLU A 335 8.39 -2.64 -21.01
C GLU A 335 6.96 -3.03 -20.60
N MET A 336 6.55 -4.27 -20.87
CA MET A 336 5.24 -4.76 -20.45
C MET A 336 5.16 -4.89 -18.93
N ASN A 337 6.22 -5.40 -18.29
CA ASN A 337 6.30 -5.46 -16.83
C ASN A 337 6.36 -4.07 -16.20
N GLU A 338 7.10 -3.11 -16.79
CA GLU A 338 7.14 -1.72 -16.33
C GLU A 338 5.72 -1.11 -16.32
N ARG A 339 4.98 -1.21 -17.45
CA ARG A 339 3.60 -0.72 -17.53
C ARG A 339 2.65 -1.45 -16.55
N ASN A 340 2.77 -2.76 -16.44
CA ASN A 340 1.94 -3.54 -15.50
C ASN A 340 2.24 -3.16 -14.05
N LEU A 341 3.51 -2.92 -13.71
CA LEU A 341 3.91 -2.48 -12.37
C LEU A 341 3.31 -1.11 -12.04
N ASP A 342 3.32 -0.16 -12.98
CA ASP A 342 2.72 1.16 -12.79
C ASP A 342 1.21 1.08 -12.51
N ILE A 343 0.50 0.21 -13.25
CA ILE A 343 -0.92 -0.07 -13.01
C ILE A 343 -1.12 -0.67 -11.63
N VAL A 344 -0.32 -1.68 -11.27
CA VAL A 344 -0.39 -2.36 -9.96
C VAL A 344 -0.13 -1.38 -8.82
N VAL A 345 0.87 -0.50 -8.93
CA VAL A 345 1.17 0.53 -7.94
C VAL A 345 0.01 1.50 -7.80
N SER A 346 -0.56 1.96 -8.92
CA SER A 346 -1.70 2.89 -8.92
C SER A 346 -2.94 2.28 -8.27
N GLN A 347 -3.27 1.02 -8.62
CA GLN A 347 -4.41 0.31 -8.04
C GLN A 347 -4.19 0.00 -6.55
N LEU A 348 -2.97 -0.39 -6.16
CA LEU A 348 -2.67 -0.63 -4.75
C LEU A 348 -2.85 0.64 -3.92
N SER A 349 -2.35 1.79 -4.38
CA SER A 349 -2.57 3.08 -3.70
C SER A 349 -4.06 3.40 -3.51
N LEU A 350 -4.88 3.10 -4.52
CA LEU A 350 -6.34 3.26 -4.44
C LEU A 350 -6.95 2.32 -3.41
N PHE A 351 -6.56 1.04 -3.40
CA PHE A 351 -7.10 0.04 -2.46
C PHE A 351 -6.69 0.33 -1.04
N GLU A 352 -5.45 0.80 -0.81
CA GLU A 352 -4.97 1.23 0.51
C GLU A 352 -5.77 2.42 1.04
N THR A 353 -6.04 3.41 0.19
CA THR A 353 -6.90 4.55 0.54
C THR A 353 -8.31 4.09 0.89
N GLU A 354 -8.91 3.23 0.06
CA GLU A 354 -10.25 2.70 0.32
C GLU A 354 -10.29 1.87 1.61
N PHE A 355 -9.23 1.12 1.91
CA PHE A 355 -9.11 0.37 3.16
C PHE A 355 -9.17 1.31 4.36
N GLU A 356 -8.41 2.41 4.36
CA GLU A 356 -8.46 3.40 5.43
C GLU A 356 -9.86 4.02 5.58
N GLU A 357 -10.51 4.40 4.47
CA GLU A 357 -11.83 5.03 4.48
C GLU A 357 -12.93 4.08 4.97
N VAL A 358 -12.91 2.82 4.53
CA VAL A 358 -13.80 1.77 5.05
C VAL A 358 -13.59 1.59 6.54
N GLY A 359 -12.33 1.54 6.99
CA GLY A 359 -11.99 1.44 8.41
C GLY A 359 -12.56 2.58 9.25
N LYS A 360 -12.42 3.84 8.79
CA LYS A 360 -12.98 5.03 9.45
C LYS A 360 -14.51 4.95 9.56
N VAL A 361 -15.20 4.64 8.46
CA VAL A 361 -16.68 4.56 8.44
C VAL A 361 -17.20 3.45 9.35
N GLN A 362 -16.59 2.26 9.32
CA GLN A 362 -17.04 1.13 10.12
C GLN A 362 -16.72 1.30 11.61
N ALA A 363 -15.61 1.98 11.95
CA ALA A 363 -15.32 2.34 13.34
C ALA A 363 -16.32 3.36 13.88
N ALA A 364 -16.71 4.36 13.08
CA ALA A 364 -17.68 5.38 13.48
C ALA A 364 -19.09 4.83 13.76
N LYS A 365 -19.48 3.69 13.16
CA LYS A 365 -20.76 3.02 13.46
C LYS A 365 -20.77 2.22 14.78
N LYS A 366 -19.60 1.91 15.34
CA LYS A 366 -19.49 1.15 16.59
C LYS A 366 -19.63 2.04 17.83
N HIS A 367 -19.64 3.36 17.64
CA HIS A 367 -19.90 4.39 18.64
C HIS A 367 -21.24 5.07 18.32
#